data_AF-A0A9J6DL19-F1
#
_entry.id   AF-A0A9J6DL19-F1
#
_cell.length_a   1.000
_cell.length_b   1.000
_cell.length_c   1.000
_cell.angle_alpha   90.00
_cell.angle_beta   90.00
_cell.angle_gamma   90.00
#
_symmetry.space_group_name_H-M   'P 1'
#
loop_
_entity.id
_entity.type
_entity.pdbx_description
1 polymer ?
#
loop_
_entity_poly.entity_id
_entity_poly.type
_entity_poly.pdbx_seq_one_letter_code
_entity_poly.pdbx_strand_id
1 'polypeptide(L)'
;MDSRSLYGKRGLRTRLPIEDKSDDSCLSDSEDDDVVPYHHTHARVSSSSSEDEDEDAVDETSASRKRAVRWKKNGCQEQREVPPWESALPEADTVRAPIEYFKDFFDDNFMDNIVEQSNVFATQKNPNKGLAMSRDELDQFLGTVTFMSICRLPRSRLYWAAESRVPTVADTMSRRIDAVPGEPDIGATGNIVLKLSQNIQPGLNHLLFCDNWFTPLKLFSSLSKKDVHCLGTVRANRLQGCPLPSDASLKKKGRGSFEEFETVVDATKLIALKWYDNRAATTLSTFAGAETVTSVGRWERSKKMTVHVECPSAVSIYNKFMGGVDQLDALIAYYRIHVRSKKFYLKIFFNFVDMVVVVAWLLYRRDCDAVGVPTKQQMNLLKFKFYIATCLLKENKDTAKKKGAGRPHLWNRSLSARKKEGP
;
A
#
# COMPACT_ATOMS: atom_id res chain seq x y z
N MET A 1 8.52 7.21 -14.47
CA MET A 1 7.62 6.11 -14.90
C MET A 1 6.26 6.29 -14.21
N ASP A 2 5.13 6.16 -14.92
CA ASP A 2 3.79 6.31 -14.32
C ASP A 2 3.16 4.98 -13.89
N SER A 3 2.11 5.02 -13.06
CA SER A 3 1.47 3.80 -12.52
C SER A 3 0.97 2.86 -13.64
N ARG A 4 0.41 3.40 -14.72
CA ARG A 4 -0.13 2.59 -15.84
C ARG A 4 0.98 1.94 -16.66
N SER A 5 2.12 2.58 -16.80
CA SER A 5 3.30 2.03 -17.46
C SER A 5 3.91 0.89 -16.64
N LEU A 6 4.03 1.05 -15.31
CA LEU A 6 4.59 0.04 -14.42
C LEU A 6 3.68 -1.19 -14.29
N TYR A 7 2.40 -0.98 -13.99
CA TYR A 7 1.47 -2.08 -13.71
C TYR A 7 0.76 -2.61 -14.97
N GLY A 8 0.72 -1.83 -16.06
CA GLY A 8 0.05 -2.15 -17.32
C GLY A 8 -1.32 -1.47 -17.49
N LYS A 9 -1.83 -1.41 -18.73
CA LYS A 9 -3.05 -0.63 -19.12
C LYS A 9 -4.36 -1.04 -18.41
N ARG A 10 -4.42 -2.18 -17.70
CA ARG A 10 -5.56 -2.57 -16.87
C ARG A 10 -5.42 -2.01 -15.45
N GLY A 11 -5.31 -0.69 -15.34
CA GLY A 11 -5.42 -0.03 -14.04
C GLY A 11 -6.87 -0.01 -13.56
N LEU A 12 -7.12 -0.39 -12.31
CA LEU A 12 -8.34 0.01 -11.61
C LEU A 12 -8.46 1.53 -11.74
N ARG A 13 -9.65 2.04 -12.12
CA ARG A 13 -9.93 3.49 -12.15
C ARG A 13 -9.94 4.00 -10.70
N THR A 14 -8.78 4.22 -10.10
CA THR A 14 -8.67 4.97 -8.87
C THR A 14 -9.04 6.42 -9.19
N ARG A 15 -10.00 6.93 -8.43
CA ARG A 15 -10.48 8.32 -8.49
C ARG A 15 -9.89 9.04 -7.29
N LEU A 16 -9.75 10.36 -7.37
CA LEU A 16 -9.49 11.19 -6.20
C LEU A 16 -10.36 10.70 -5.02
N PRO A 17 -9.75 10.35 -3.87
CA PRO A 17 -10.49 10.01 -2.67
C PRO A 17 -11.45 11.14 -2.34
N ILE A 18 -12.68 10.77 -2.02
CA ILE A 18 -13.71 11.73 -1.66
C ILE A 18 -13.36 12.29 -0.27
N GLU A 19 -13.50 13.60 -0.05
CA GLU A 19 -13.44 14.16 1.30
C GLU A 19 -14.61 13.56 2.12
N ASP A 20 -14.31 12.56 2.96
CA ASP A 20 -15.25 12.08 3.98
C ASP A 20 -15.25 13.07 5.15
N LYS A 21 -16.44 13.59 5.46
CA LYS A 21 -16.74 14.28 6.71
C LYS A 21 -17.09 13.27 7.80
N SER A 22 -16.28 12.23 7.97
CA SER A 22 -16.53 11.27 9.05
C SER A 22 -15.96 11.84 10.33
N ASP A 23 -16.85 12.13 11.28
CA ASP A 23 -16.54 12.30 12.68
C ASP A 23 -15.75 11.08 13.16
N ASP A 24 -14.55 11.33 13.68
CA ASP A 24 -13.76 10.35 14.41
C ASP A 24 -14.46 10.09 15.75
N SER A 25 -15.45 9.20 15.75
CA SER A 25 -16.06 8.65 16.96
C SER A 25 -16.33 7.16 16.77
N CYS A 26 -15.27 6.36 16.74
CA CYS A 26 -15.38 4.90 16.87
C CYS A 26 -14.16 4.36 17.61
N LEU A 27 -13.98 4.81 18.85
CA LEU A 27 -13.26 4.11 19.91
C LEU A 27 -13.98 4.39 21.23
N SER A 28 -15.16 3.80 21.39
CA SER A 28 -15.75 3.53 22.69
C SER A 28 -16.51 2.22 22.54
N ASP A 29 -15.84 1.12 22.85
CA ASP A 29 -16.52 -0.10 23.22
C ASP A 29 -15.98 -0.46 24.60
N SER A 30 -16.69 0.07 25.59
CA SER A 30 -16.70 -0.40 26.96
C SER A 30 -17.40 -1.76 26.96
N GLU A 31 -16.67 -2.84 27.21
CA GLU A 31 -17.28 -4.07 27.70
C GLU A 31 -16.43 -4.54 28.88
N ASP A 32 -16.83 -4.07 30.07
CA ASP A 32 -16.52 -4.74 31.32
C ASP A 32 -17.18 -6.12 31.35
N ASP A 33 -16.45 -7.03 31.98
CA ASP A 33 -16.84 -8.36 32.38
C ASP A 33 -18.22 -8.38 33.07
N ASP A 34 -19.03 -9.43 32.86
CA ASP A 34 -19.19 -10.40 33.94
C ASP A 34 -20.03 -11.66 33.64
N VAL A 35 -19.70 -12.65 34.46
CA VAL A 35 -20.15 -14.02 34.60
C VAL A 35 -21.62 -14.13 35.08
N VAL A 36 -22.40 -14.96 34.36
CA VAL A 36 -23.57 -15.86 34.66
C VAL A 36 -24.32 -15.81 36.05
N PRO A 37 -25.53 -16.43 36.18
CA PRO A 37 -26.91 -15.92 36.00
C PRO A 37 -27.76 -15.90 37.32
N TYR A 38 -28.91 -15.19 37.38
CA TYR A 38 -30.23 -15.66 37.92
C TYR A 38 -31.26 -14.53 38.20
N HIS A 39 -32.53 -14.89 37.96
CA HIS A 39 -33.81 -14.40 38.49
C HIS A 39 -34.45 -13.04 38.09
N HIS A 40 -35.75 -13.17 37.75
CA HIS A 40 -36.78 -12.19 37.41
C HIS A 40 -36.92 -10.98 38.36
N THR A 41 -37.26 -9.80 37.82
CA THR A 41 -38.63 -9.18 37.88
C THR A 41 -38.63 -7.76 37.27
N HIS A 42 -39.80 -7.34 36.81
CA HIS A 42 -40.11 -6.09 36.12
C HIS A 42 -39.86 -4.81 36.93
N ALA A 43 -39.44 -3.71 36.26
CA ALA A 43 -40.15 -2.41 36.23
C ALA A 43 -39.39 -1.35 35.41
N ARG A 44 -40.14 -0.56 34.63
CA ARG A 44 -39.72 0.67 33.91
C ARG A 44 -39.37 1.79 34.88
N VAL A 45 -38.32 2.58 34.63
CA VAL A 45 -38.30 4.05 34.84
C VAL A 45 -37.26 4.70 33.90
N SER A 46 -37.66 5.78 33.24
CA SER A 46 -36.81 6.69 32.45
C SER A 46 -36.08 7.69 33.35
N SER A 47 -34.83 8.06 33.05
CA SER A 47 -34.30 9.37 33.48
C SER A 47 -33.14 9.83 32.58
N SER A 48 -33.17 11.12 32.26
CA SER A 48 -32.14 11.90 31.60
C SER A 48 -31.10 12.37 32.61
N SER A 49 -29.83 12.44 32.24
CA SER A 49 -28.91 13.45 32.81
C SER A 49 -27.77 13.74 31.85
N SER A 50 -27.58 15.05 31.66
CA SER A 50 -26.50 15.74 30.99
C SER A 50 -25.46 16.11 32.04
N GLU A 51 -24.20 15.73 31.87
CA GLU A 51 -23.08 16.31 32.64
C GLU A 51 -21.87 16.44 31.70
N ASP A 52 -21.57 17.69 31.37
CA ASP A 52 -20.28 18.17 30.88
C ASP A 52 -19.34 18.31 32.09
N GLU A 53 -18.11 17.79 32.00
CA GLU A 53 -17.03 18.16 32.91
C GLU A 53 -15.77 18.57 32.13
N ASP A 54 -15.32 19.79 32.42
CA ASP A 54 -14.05 20.42 32.07
C ASP A 54 -12.89 19.86 32.91
N GLU A 55 -11.68 19.80 32.32
CA GLU A 55 -10.33 20.10 32.86
C GLU A 55 -9.29 19.50 31.87
N ASP A 56 -8.20 20.16 31.45
CA ASP A 56 -7.18 20.81 32.27
C ASP A 56 -6.51 22.02 31.59
N ALA A 57 -6.23 23.01 32.42
CA ALA A 57 -5.36 24.14 32.17
C ALA A 57 -3.88 23.75 32.29
N VAL A 58 -3.04 24.17 31.33
CA VAL A 58 -1.58 24.12 31.46
C VAL A 58 -0.95 25.43 30.99
N ASP A 59 -0.51 26.18 31.99
CA ASP A 59 0.57 27.18 32.11
C ASP A 59 1.04 27.95 30.84
N GLU A 60 0.69 29.23 30.80
CA GLU A 60 1.23 30.25 29.90
C GLU A 60 2.62 30.72 30.36
N THR A 61 3.69 30.06 29.92
CA THR A 61 4.98 30.75 29.75
C THR A 61 5.71 30.31 28.48
N SER A 62 5.91 31.27 27.56
CA SER A 62 6.55 31.17 26.23
C SER A 62 5.65 30.77 25.04
N ALA A 63 4.58 31.55 24.82
CA ALA A 63 3.89 31.59 23.54
C ALA A 63 4.82 32.12 22.41
N SER A 64 5.57 31.23 21.76
CA SER A 64 6.06 31.45 20.41
C SER A 64 4.83 31.61 19.50
N ARG A 65 4.40 32.85 19.27
CA ARG A 65 3.35 33.21 18.30
C ARG A 65 3.60 32.44 16.99
N LYS A 66 2.84 31.36 16.74
CA LYS A 66 2.89 30.64 15.45
C LYS A 66 2.49 31.66 14.39
N ARG A 67 3.45 32.08 13.55
CA ARG A 67 3.21 33.04 12.45
C ARG A 67 2.07 32.50 11.59
N ALA A 68 0.97 33.26 11.50
CA ALA A 68 -0.16 32.88 10.66
C ALA A 68 0.27 32.80 9.19
N VAL A 69 -0.06 31.69 8.54
CA VAL A 69 0.23 31.45 7.12
C VAL A 69 -0.62 32.40 6.26
N ARG A 70 0.02 33.19 5.39
CA ARG A 70 -0.66 34.17 4.52
C ARG A 70 -0.87 33.56 3.14
N TRP A 71 -2.12 33.51 2.69
CA TRP A 71 -2.51 33.01 1.38
C TRP A 71 -2.79 34.16 0.41
N LYS A 72 -2.43 33.97 -0.85
CA LYS A 72 -2.73 34.88 -1.97
C LYS A 72 -3.56 34.13 -3.00
N LYS A 73 -4.66 34.72 -3.47
CA LYS A 73 -5.43 34.16 -4.57
C LYS A 73 -4.63 34.33 -5.85
N ASN A 74 -4.44 33.24 -6.59
CA ASN A 74 -3.78 33.30 -7.89
C ASN A 74 -4.81 33.23 -9.01
N GLY A 75 -4.54 33.91 -10.12
CA GLY A 75 -5.44 33.97 -11.28
C GLY A 75 -5.45 32.70 -12.14
N CYS A 76 -4.75 31.64 -11.73
CA CYS A 76 -4.54 30.42 -12.52
C CYS A 76 -3.86 30.69 -13.89
N GLN A 77 -2.97 31.68 -13.99
CA GLN A 77 -2.41 32.14 -15.27
C GLN A 77 -1.00 31.59 -15.58
N GLU A 78 -0.28 31.10 -14.57
CA GLU A 78 1.09 30.61 -14.76
C GLU A 78 1.11 29.12 -15.06
N GLN A 79 1.55 28.75 -16.26
CA GLN A 79 1.93 27.37 -16.57
C GLN A 79 3.18 27.01 -15.75
N ARG A 80 3.07 25.95 -14.95
CA ARG A 80 4.19 25.43 -14.17
C ARG A 80 4.66 24.12 -14.80
N GLU A 81 5.93 24.06 -15.13
CA GLU A 81 6.54 22.84 -15.64
C GLU A 81 6.70 21.84 -14.50
N VAL A 82 6.37 20.58 -14.80
CA VAL A 82 6.63 19.47 -13.87
C VAL A 82 8.14 19.20 -13.91
N PRO A 83 8.86 19.27 -12.78
CA PRO A 83 10.29 18.99 -12.74
C PRO A 83 10.58 17.61 -13.35
N PRO A 84 11.44 17.52 -14.39
CA PRO A 84 11.78 16.23 -14.99
C PRO A 84 12.69 15.46 -14.03
N TRP A 85 12.44 14.16 -13.89
CA TRP A 85 13.31 13.28 -13.11
C TRP A 85 14.68 13.16 -13.80
N GLU A 86 15.77 13.43 -13.06
CA GLU A 86 17.13 13.57 -13.60
C GLU A 86 17.99 12.31 -13.45
N SER A 87 17.38 11.13 -13.53
CA SER A 87 18.11 9.86 -13.44
C SER A 87 17.60 8.86 -14.47
N ALA A 88 18.28 7.73 -14.56
CA ALA A 88 17.95 6.62 -15.44
C ALA A 88 17.65 5.38 -14.59
N LEU A 89 16.69 4.58 -15.05
CA LEU A 89 16.49 3.26 -14.46
C LEU A 89 17.67 2.36 -14.88
N PRO A 90 18.13 1.45 -14.02
CA PRO A 90 19.13 0.46 -14.41
C PRO A 90 18.68 -0.30 -15.66
N GLU A 91 19.54 -0.36 -16.68
CA GLU A 91 19.31 -1.16 -17.87
C GLU A 91 19.55 -2.64 -17.55
N ALA A 92 18.77 -3.50 -18.20
CA ALA A 92 18.91 -4.94 -18.09
C ALA A 92 19.28 -5.49 -19.47
N ASP A 93 20.46 -6.12 -19.54
CA ASP A 93 20.94 -6.76 -20.79
C ASP A 93 20.27 -8.11 -21.03
N THR A 94 19.80 -8.76 -19.96
CA THR A 94 19.19 -10.09 -20.01
C THR A 94 18.05 -10.22 -19.02
N VAL A 95 17.11 -11.13 -19.30
CA VAL A 95 16.01 -11.46 -18.39
C VAL A 95 16.42 -12.64 -17.52
N ARG A 96 16.60 -12.39 -16.21
CA ARG A 96 16.89 -13.42 -15.20
C ARG A 96 15.72 -14.39 -14.97
N ALA A 97 15.97 -15.50 -14.30
CA ALA A 97 14.92 -16.41 -13.85
C ALA A 97 14.08 -15.79 -12.73
N PRO A 98 12.77 -16.10 -12.63
CA PRO A 98 11.88 -15.54 -11.59
C PRO A 98 12.39 -15.68 -10.14
N ILE A 99 13.08 -16.78 -9.83
CA ILE A 99 13.63 -17.02 -8.49
C ILE A 99 14.77 -16.06 -8.14
N GLU A 100 15.53 -15.58 -9.14
CA GLU A 100 16.64 -14.66 -8.92
C GLU A 100 16.13 -13.29 -8.47
N TYR A 101 15.06 -12.77 -9.09
CA TYR A 101 14.41 -11.54 -8.63
C TYR A 101 13.82 -11.66 -7.22
N PHE A 102 13.39 -12.85 -6.80
CA PHE A 102 12.93 -13.09 -5.44
C PHE A 102 14.09 -13.08 -4.44
N LYS A 103 15.22 -13.70 -4.82
CA LYS A 103 16.45 -13.75 -4.01
C LYS A 103 17.15 -12.39 -3.85
N ASP A 104 16.85 -11.41 -4.70
CA ASP A 104 17.28 -10.01 -4.47
C ASP A 104 16.71 -9.43 -3.15
N PHE A 105 15.59 -9.97 -2.65
CA PHE A 105 14.94 -9.52 -1.41
C PHE A 105 15.03 -10.57 -0.29
N PHE A 106 14.97 -11.85 -0.64
CA PHE A 106 15.20 -12.98 0.26
C PHE A 106 16.58 -13.58 -0.05
N ASP A 107 17.61 -12.80 0.26
CA ASP A 107 19.00 -13.23 0.11
C ASP A 107 19.36 -14.31 1.14
N ASP A 108 20.52 -14.94 0.95
CA ASP A 108 20.94 -16.05 1.80
C ASP A 108 21.15 -15.60 3.26
N ASN A 109 21.70 -14.41 3.47
CA ASN A 109 21.92 -13.84 4.80
C ASN A 109 20.60 -13.63 5.56
N PHE A 110 19.60 -13.04 4.92
CA PHE A 110 18.30 -12.80 5.53
C PHE A 110 17.60 -14.11 5.88
N MET A 111 17.71 -15.10 5.00
CA MET A 111 17.11 -16.40 5.22
C MET A 111 17.82 -17.21 6.32
N ASP A 112 19.15 -17.17 6.36
CA ASP A 112 19.95 -17.76 7.44
C ASP A 112 19.60 -17.13 8.78
N ASN A 113 19.39 -15.81 8.81
CA ASN A 113 18.91 -15.10 9.99
C ASN A 113 17.52 -15.59 10.43
N ILE A 114 16.56 -15.76 9.52
CA ILE A 114 15.24 -16.33 9.85
C ILE A 114 15.39 -17.72 10.47
N VAL A 115 16.23 -18.59 9.89
CA VAL A 115 16.48 -19.93 10.42
C VAL A 115 17.07 -19.88 11.81
N GLU A 116 18.14 -19.09 12.00
CA GLU A 116 18.82 -18.91 13.28
C GLU A 116 17.85 -18.42 14.35
N GLN A 117 17.15 -17.32 14.10
CA GLN A 117 16.23 -16.71 15.06
C GLN A 117 15.02 -17.61 15.35
N SER A 118 14.56 -18.39 14.37
CA SER A 118 13.48 -19.36 14.57
C SER A 118 13.92 -20.51 15.50
N ASN A 119 15.15 -20.99 15.34
CA ASN A 119 15.74 -22.00 16.21
C ASN A 119 16.00 -21.48 17.62
N VAL A 120 16.56 -20.28 17.75
CA VAL A 120 16.75 -19.60 19.04
C VAL A 120 15.42 -19.44 19.78
N PHE A 121 14.38 -18.94 19.09
CA PHE A 121 13.05 -18.78 19.68
C PHE A 121 12.44 -20.12 20.12
N ALA A 122 12.60 -21.18 19.33
CA ALA A 122 12.10 -22.51 19.67
C ALA A 122 12.78 -23.06 20.94
N THR A 123 14.11 -22.95 21.03
CA THR A 123 14.89 -23.37 22.20
C THR A 123 14.53 -22.54 23.45
N GLN A 124 14.34 -21.23 23.31
CA GLN A 124 13.90 -20.36 24.40
C GLN A 124 12.50 -20.73 24.92
N LYS A 125 11.59 -21.13 24.02
CA LYS A 125 10.23 -21.56 24.40
C LYS A 125 10.20 -22.96 25.00
N ASN A 126 11.05 -23.87 24.54
CA ASN A 126 11.19 -25.21 25.09
C ASN A 126 12.60 -25.77 24.86
N PRO A 127 13.49 -25.70 25.87
CA PRO A 127 14.87 -26.19 25.75
C PRO A 127 14.97 -27.67 25.39
N ASN A 128 13.96 -28.47 25.74
CA ASN A 128 13.93 -29.91 25.50
C ASN A 128 13.34 -30.27 24.13
N LYS A 129 12.85 -29.29 23.36
CA LYS A 129 12.24 -29.50 22.04
C LYS A 129 12.64 -28.37 21.08
N GLY A 130 13.94 -28.30 20.76
CA GLY A 130 14.46 -27.45 19.70
C GLY A 130 13.83 -27.79 18.35
N LEU A 131 13.60 -26.77 17.52
CA LEU A 131 12.99 -26.92 16.19
C LEU A 131 13.97 -27.54 15.17
N ALA A 132 15.28 -27.26 15.33
CA ALA A 132 16.35 -27.69 14.43
C ALA A 132 16.04 -27.42 12.94
N MET A 133 15.40 -26.28 12.65
CA MET A 133 15.07 -25.83 11.31
C MET A 133 16.34 -25.63 10.49
N SER A 134 16.32 -26.13 9.26
CA SER A 134 17.33 -25.91 8.23
C SER A 134 16.88 -24.87 7.19
N ARG A 135 17.83 -24.37 6.40
CA ARG A 135 17.58 -23.51 5.24
C ARG A 135 16.57 -24.15 4.27
N ASP A 136 16.78 -25.43 4.00
CA ASP A 136 15.95 -26.22 3.10
C ASP A 136 14.49 -26.34 3.58
N GLU A 137 14.28 -26.50 4.89
CA GLU A 137 12.94 -26.55 5.47
C GLU A 137 12.24 -25.19 5.39
N LEU A 138 12.98 -24.10 5.55
CA LEU A 138 12.45 -22.75 5.36
C LEU A 138 12.06 -22.49 3.90
N ASP A 139 12.89 -22.89 2.94
CA ASP A 139 12.57 -22.77 1.51
C ASP A 139 11.34 -23.62 1.15
N GLN A 140 11.26 -24.87 1.63
CA GLN A 140 10.08 -25.72 1.44
C GLN A 140 8.82 -25.13 2.08
N PHE A 141 8.95 -24.54 3.27
CA PHE A 141 7.84 -23.86 3.94
C PHE A 141 7.34 -22.68 3.11
N LEU A 142 8.24 -21.79 2.66
CA LEU A 142 7.92 -20.64 1.82
C LEU A 142 7.32 -21.06 0.47
N GLY A 143 7.90 -22.08 -0.17
CA GLY A 143 7.38 -22.68 -1.40
C GLY A 143 5.98 -23.23 -1.20
N THR A 144 5.72 -23.91 -0.07
CA THR A 144 4.40 -24.46 0.27
C THR A 144 3.36 -23.37 0.46
N VAL A 145 3.61 -22.37 1.31
CA VAL A 145 2.64 -21.29 1.55
C VAL A 145 2.39 -20.47 0.28
N THR A 146 3.42 -20.26 -0.53
CA THR A 146 3.31 -19.58 -1.83
C THR A 146 2.47 -20.41 -2.81
N PHE A 147 2.66 -21.73 -2.87
CA PHE A 147 1.86 -22.62 -3.71
C PHE A 147 0.39 -22.69 -3.26
N MET A 148 0.15 -22.78 -1.94
CA MET A 148 -1.21 -22.79 -1.36
C MET A 148 -1.98 -21.50 -1.68
N SER A 149 -1.27 -20.37 -1.79
CA SER A 149 -1.88 -19.08 -2.15
C SER A 149 -2.42 -19.05 -3.60
N ILE A 150 -1.87 -19.90 -4.46
CA ILE A 150 -2.28 -20.09 -5.86
C ILE A 150 -3.44 -21.08 -5.95
N CYS A 151 -3.29 -22.25 -5.34
CA CYS A 151 -4.29 -23.32 -5.31
C CYS A 151 -5.18 -23.17 -4.07
N ARG A 152 -6.08 -22.18 -4.08
CA ARG A 152 -7.00 -21.93 -2.96
C ARG A 152 -7.94 -23.12 -2.74
N LEU A 153 -7.81 -23.79 -1.60
CA LEU A 153 -8.85 -24.68 -1.06
C LEU A 153 -9.76 -23.89 -0.12
N PRO A 154 -11.09 -24.17 -0.08
CA PRO A 154 -12.07 -23.33 0.65
C PRO A 154 -11.82 -23.19 2.16
N ARG A 155 -11.07 -24.13 2.78
CA ARG A 155 -10.70 -24.09 4.20
C ARG A 155 -9.33 -24.74 4.39
N SER A 156 -8.47 -24.10 5.19
CA SER A 156 -7.13 -24.63 5.51
C SER A 156 -7.19 -26.05 6.11
N ARG A 157 -8.24 -26.45 6.83
CA ARG A 157 -8.36 -27.80 7.42
C ARG A 157 -8.34 -28.97 6.40
N LEU A 158 -8.54 -28.71 5.11
CA LEU A 158 -8.56 -29.75 4.07
C LEU A 158 -7.17 -30.34 3.76
N TYR A 159 -6.08 -29.72 4.24
CA TYR A 159 -4.73 -30.32 4.21
C TYR A 159 -4.50 -31.39 5.31
N TRP A 160 -5.50 -31.63 6.18
CA TRP A 160 -5.41 -32.56 7.33
C TRP A 160 -6.48 -33.68 7.33
N ALA A 161 -7.29 -33.80 6.26
CA ALA A 161 -8.30 -34.86 6.12
C ALA A 161 -7.66 -36.21 5.75
N ALA A 162 -8.26 -37.34 6.12
CA ALA A 162 -7.65 -38.67 6.00
C ALA A 162 -7.25 -39.07 4.56
N GLU A 163 -7.85 -38.46 3.55
CA GLU A 163 -7.51 -38.69 2.12
C GLU A 163 -6.47 -37.69 1.57
N SER A 164 -6.09 -36.64 2.33
CA SER A 164 -5.20 -35.54 1.90
C SER A 164 -4.26 -35.02 3.00
N ARG A 165 -3.94 -35.84 4.02
CA ARG A 165 -3.18 -35.46 5.23
C ARG A 165 -1.67 -35.27 4.96
N VAL A 166 -1.09 -34.19 5.49
CA VAL A 166 0.38 -34.00 5.61
C VAL A 166 0.78 -33.91 7.09
N PRO A 167 1.46 -34.93 7.67
CA PRO A 167 1.69 -35.06 9.12
C PRO A 167 2.57 -33.97 9.76
N THR A 168 3.48 -33.35 9.01
CA THR A 168 4.50 -32.42 9.54
C THR A 168 3.94 -31.11 10.11
N VAL A 169 2.71 -30.76 9.77
CA VAL A 169 2.12 -29.44 10.07
C VAL A 169 1.12 -29.52 11.23
N ALA A 170 0.74 -30.72 11.69
CA ALA A 170 -0.36 -30.91 12.64
C ALA A 170 -0.01 -30.59 14.11
N ASP A 171 1.28 -30.65 14.49
CA ASP A 171 1.63 -30.89 15.90
C ASP A 171 2.33 -29.72 16.63
N THR A 172 2.33 -28.49 16.08
CA THR A 172 3.27 -27.45 16.54
C THR A 172 2.64 -26.06 16.81
N MET A 173 2.04 -25.91 18.00
CA MET A 173 2.12 -24.70 18.89
C MET A 173 0.85 -23.90 19.28
N SER A 174 0.90 -23.42 20.55
CA SER A 174 0.03 -22.45 21.27
C SER A 174 0.78 -21.13 21.59
N ARG A 175 0.12 -20.14 22.24
CA ARG A 175 0.29 -18.67 22.16
C ARG A 175 0.84 -17.92 23.39
N ARG A 176 1.43 -16.74 23.09
CA ARG A 176 1.32 -15.36 23.67
C ARG A 176 2.66 -14.70 24.08
N ILE A 177 2.71 -13.36 23.95
CA ILE A 177 3.30 -12.28 24.81
C ILE A 177 3.25 -10.91 24.07
N ASP A 178 3.32 -9.84 24.87
CA ASP A 178 2.81 -8.46 24.78
C ASP A 178 3.72 -7.39 24.10
N ALA A 179 3.32 -6.11 24.21
CA ALA A 179 3.85 -4.95 23.49
C ALA A 179 4.85 -4.09 24.29
N VAL A 180 5.63 -3.25 23.59
CA VAL A 180 6.69 -2.39 24.17
C VAL A 180 6.42 -0.90 23.93
N PRO A 181 6.66 0.00 24.92
CA PRO A 181 6.44 1.45 24.82
C PRO A 181 7.72 2.29 24.61
N GLY A 182 7.56 3.52 24.09
CA GLY A 182 8.46 4.64 24.37
C GLY A 182 9.15 5.36 23.19
N GLU A 183 8.40 6.00 22.27
CA GLU A 183 9.00 6.94 21.30
C GLU A 183 8.28 8.31 21.23
N PRO A 184 9.02 9.43 21.03
CA PRO A 184 8.45 10.78 21.01
C PRO A 184 7.97 11.27 19.63
N ASP A 185 7.01 12.21 19.66
CA ASP A 185 6.01 12.48 18.63
C ASP A 185 6.27 13.78 17.82
N ILE A 186 6.19 13.67 16.48
CA ILE A 186 6.17 14.83 15.54
C ILE A 186 4.84 14.78 14.75
N GLY A 187 3.82 14.17 15.35
CA GLY A 187 2.67 13.59 14.68
C GLY A 187 3.07 12.31 13.95
N ALA A 188 2.50 11.18 14.34
CA ALA A 188 2.78 9.85 13.78
C ALA A 188 2.89 9.81 12.23
N THR A 189 2.10 10.64 11.53
CA THR A 189 1.98 10.63 10.07
C THR A 189 3.11 11.34 9.34
N GLY A 190 3.61 12.47 9.85
CA GLY A 190 4.72 13.21 9.24
C GLY A 190 6.04 12.45 9.34
N ASN A 191 6.24 11.77 10.47
CA ASN A 191 7.43 10.95 10.72
C ASN A 191 7.50 9.72 9.83
N ILE A 192 6.36 9.05 9.58
CA ILE A 192 6.31 7.91 8.66
C ILE A 192 6.77 8.33 7.27
N VAL A 193 6.27 9.45 6.73
CA VAL A 193 6.65 9.90 5.37
C VAL A 193 8.12 10.32 5.32
N LEU A 194 8.62 11.06 6.32
CA LEU A 194 10.03 11.45 6.37
C LEU A 194 10.95 10.24 6.48
N LYS A 195 10.56 9.20 7.23
CA LYS A 195 11.34 7.97 7.38
C LYS A 195 11.32 7.14 6.10
N LEU A 196 10.16 7.01 5.45
CA LEU A 196 10.05 6.31 4.17
C LEU A 196 10.76 7.04 3.03
N SER A 197 10.83 8.38 3.08
CA SER A 197 11.50 9.19 2.04
C SER A 197 13.01 9.29 2.22
N GLN A 198 13.60 8.76 3.31
CA GLN A 198 15.07 8.74 3.49
C GLN A 198 15.81 7.97 2.39
N ASN A 199 15.15 6.98 1.78
CA ASN A 199 15.73 6.19 0.69
C ASN A 199 15.65 6.90 -0.67
N ILE A 200 15.00 8.07 -0.74
CA ILE A 200 14.93 8.89 -1.95
C ILE A 200 16.22 9.71 -2.03
N GLN A 201 16.97 9.55 -3.11
CA GLN A 201 18.19 10.32 -3.35
C GLN A 201 17.82 11.80 -3.60
N PRO A 202 18.36 12.75 -2.82
CA PRO A 202 18.19 14.17 -3.10
C PRO A 202 18.83 14.56 -4.43
N GLY A 203 18.34 15.62 -5.07
CA GLY A 203 18.98 16.21 -6.26
C GLY A 203 18.57 15.60 -7.59
N LEU A 204 17.52 14.77 -7.62
CA LEU A 204 17.07 14.06 -8.83
C LEU A 204 15.64 14.47 -9.26
N ASN A 205 15.06 15.51 -8.67
CA ASN A 205 13.67 15.95 -8.93
C ASN A 205 12.62 14.84 -8.70
N HIS A 206 12.74 14.10 -7.60
CA HIS A 206 11.76 13.07 -7.27
C HIS A 206 10.37 13.68 -7.00
N LEU A 207 9.33 13.08 -7.58
CA LEU A 207 7.94 13.46 -7.34
C LEU A 207 7.27 12.47 -6.37
N LEU A 208 6.85 12.96 -5.21
CA LEU A 208 6.13 12.20 -4.19
C LEU A 208 4.64 12.53 -4.23
N PHE A 209 3.81 11.49 -4.31
CA PHE A 209 2.35 11.63 -4.31
C PHE A 209 1.76 11.09 -3.02
N CYS A 210 1.00 11.93 -2.30
CA CYS A 210 0.49 11.63 -0.96
C CYS A 210 -1.03 11.67 -0.90
N ASP A 211 -1.63 10.76 -0.13
CA ASP A 211 -3.04 10.88 0.22
C ASP A 211 -3.27 11.92 1.34
N ASN A 212 -4.54 12.29 1.57
CA ASN A 212 -4.98 13.35 2.45
C ASN A 212 -4.55 13.20 3.91
N TRP A 213 -4.17 11.98 4.31
CA TRP A 213 -3.66 11.67 5.62
C TRP A 213 -2.24 12.22 5.84
N PHE A 214 -1.48 12.36 4.76
CA PHE A 214 -0.03 12.59 4.75
C PHE A 214 0.37 13.98 4.22
N THR A 215 -0.52 14.97 4.25
CA THR A 215 -0.28 16.30 3.64
C THR A 215 -0.25 17.50 4.61
N PRO A 216 0.51 17.47 5.73
CA PRO A 216 0.74 18.69 6.51
C PRO A 216 1.67 19.67 5.77
N LEU A 217 1.38 20.98 5.86
CA LEU A 217 2.14 22.05 5.17
C LEU A 217 3.65 21.99 5.44
N LYS A 218 4.03 21.74 6.70
CA LYS A 218 5.44 21.65 7.12
C LYS A 218 6.18 20.46 6.47
N LEU A 219 5.50 19.35 6.21
CA LEU A 219 6.10 18.19 5.55
C LEU A 219 6.44 18.54 4.11
N PHE A 220 5.52 19.17 3.39
CA PHE A 220 5.74 19.56 1.99
C PHE A 220 6.89 20.58 1.86
N SER A 221 6.97 21.55 2.78
CA SER A 221 8.10 22.46 2.83
C SER A 221 9.43 21.74 3.14
N SER A 222 9.43 20.82 4.10
CA SER A 222 10.63 20.06 4.49
C SER A 222 11.13 19.11 3.40
N LEU A 223 10.24 18.44 2.68
CA LEU A 223 10.58 17.56 1.56
C LEU A 223 11.10 18.37 0.37
N SER A 224 10.50 19.53 0.09
CA SER A 224 11.00 20.42 -0.97
C SER A 224 12.42 20.93 -0.71
N LYS A 225 12.78 21.18 0.56
CA LYS A 225 14.17 21.54 0.93
C LYS A 225 15.18 20.39 0.72
N LYS A 226 14.69 19.16 0.60
CA LYS A 226 15.47 17.96 0.26
C LYS A 226 15.39 17.62 -1.24
N ASP A 227 14.92 18.55 -2.06
CA ASP A 227 14.72 18.35 -3.50
C ASP A 227 13.74 17.22 -3.84
N VAL A 228 12.72 17.05 -3.00
CA VAL A 228 11.61 16.12 -3.23
C VAL A 228 10.32 16.93 -3.39
N HIS A 229 9.80 16.96 -4.61
CA HIS A 229 8.58 17.68 -4.92
C HIS A 229 7.36 16.84 -4.55
N CYS A 230 6.40 17.46 -3.88
CA CYS A 230 5.21 16.79 -3.36
C CYS A 230 3.92 17.30 -4.02
N LEU A 231 2.98 16.38 -4.25
CA LEU A 231 1.60 16.66 -4.65
C LEU A 231 0.67 15.68 -3.93
N GLY A 232 -0.36 16.18 -3.24
CA GLY A 232 -1.30 15.30 -2.56
C GLY A 232 -2.69 15.89 -2.42
N THR A 233 -3.66 15.04 -2.12
CA THR A 233 -4.95 15.50 -1.61
C THR A 233 -4.76 16.07 -0.21
N VAL A 234 -5.57 17.04 0.19
CA VAL A 234 -5.47 17.66 1.52
C VAL A 234 -6.86 17.97 2.05
N ARG A 235 -7.09 17.78 3.34
CA ARG A 235 -8.34 18.22 3.96
C ARG A 235 -8.28 19.73 4.16
N ALA A 236 -9.35 20.46 3.80
CA ALA A 236 -9.38 21.92 3.87
C ALA A 236 -9.02 22.48 5.25
N ASN A 237 -9.41 21.80 6.33
CA ASN A 237 -9.07 22.19 7.71
C ASN A 237 -7.56 22.14 8.02
N ARG A 238 -6.75 21.40 7.24
CA ARG A 238 -5.29 21.39 7.38
C ARG A 238 -4.60 22.57 6.69
N LEU A 239 -5.32 23.33 5.86
CA LEU A 239 -4.83 24.51 5.17
C LEU A 239 -5.17 25.77 5.99
N GLN A 240 -4.54 25.90 7.16
CA GLN A 240 -4.83 26.97 8.12
C GLN A 240 -4.81 28.36 7.44
N GLY A 241 -5.93 29.07 7.56
CA GLY A 241 -6.11 30.42 7.02
C GLY A 241 -6.26 30.51 5.51
N CYS A 242 -6.39 29.39 4.78
CA CYS A 242 -6.60 29.40 3.34
C CYS A 242 -8.06 29.76 3.01
N PRO A 243 -8.34 30.84 2.26
CA PRO A 243 -9.69 31.28 1.96
C PRO A 243 -10.31 30.48 0.80
N LEU A 244 -10.35 29.15 0.94
CA LEU A 244 -10.93 28.27 -0.07
C LEU A 244 -12.45 28.49 -0.19
N PRO A 245 -13.00 28.48 -1.41
CA PRO A 245 -14.44 28.58 -1.59
C PRO A 245 -15.17 27.38 -0.95
N SER A 246 -16.38 27.63 -0.46
CA SER A 246 -17.26 26.55 0.02
C SER A 246 -17.71 25.65 -1.13
N ASP A 247 -18.01 24.39 -0.82
CA ASP A 247 -18.49 23.41 -1.81
C ASP A 247 -19.78 23.88 -2.50
N ALA A 248 -20.65 24.57 -1.76
CA ALA A 248 -21.87 25.15 -2.29
C ALA A 248 -21.59 26.28 -3.30
N SER A 249 -20.56 27.11 -3.06
CA SER A 249 -20.15 28.17 -3.98
C SER A 249 -19.62 27.59 -5.29
N LEU A 250 -18.70 26.62 -5.20
CA LEU A 250 -18.17 25.95 -6.39
C LEU A 250 -19.25 25.17 -7.15
N LYS A 251 -20.15 24.48 -6.44
CA LYS A 251 -21.29 23.80 -7.05
C LYS A 251 -22.17 24.73 -7.89
N LYS A 252 -22.41 25.97 -7.41
CA LYS A 252 -23.16 27.00 -8.15
C LYS A 252 -22.42 27.47 -9.41
N LYS A 253 -21.10 27.55 -9.38
CA LYS A 253 -20.26 27.87 -10.56
C LYS A 253 -20.26 26.75 -11.60
N GLY A 254 -20.65 25.54 -11.20
CA GLY A 254 -20.81 24.40 -12.09
C GLY A 254 -19.67 23.40 -12.00
N ARG A 255 -19.91 22.25 -12.60
CA ARG A 255 -18.96 21.13 -12.68
C ARG A 255 -17.74 21.52 -13.53
N GLY A 256 -16.55 21.28 -13.00
CA GLY A 256 -15.29 21.71 -13.59
C GLY A 256 -14.74 22.99 -12.99
N SER A 257 -15.50 23.71 -12.14
CA SER A 257 -15.01 24.93 -11.50
C SER A 257 -13.87 24.65 -10.52
N PHE A 258 -12.91 25.57 -10.43
CA PHE A 258 -11.79 25.50 -9.49
C PHE A 258 -11.35 26.88 -9.01
N GLU A 259 -10.65 26.91 -7.87
CA GLU A 259 -9.90 28.08 -7.40
C GLU A 259 -8.52 27.65 -6.87
N GLU A 260 -7.52 28.48 -7.11
CA GLU A 260 -6.12 28.29 -6.70
C GLU A 260 -5.67 29.40 -5.73
N PHE A 261 -4.97 28.99 -4.69
CA PHE A 261 -4.33 29.88 -3.71
C PHE A 261 -2.88 29.47 -3.50
N GLU A 262 -2.03 30.45 -3.28
CA GLU A 262 -0.61 30.25 -3.03
C GLU A 262 -0.23 30.76 -1.66
N THR A 263 0.76 30.11 -1.06
CA THR A 263 1.43 30.60 0.14
C THR A 263 2.92 30.27 0.09
N VAL A 264 3.69 30.87 0.99
CA VAL A 264 5.11 30.56 1.19
C VAL A 264 5.29 30.10 2.63
N VAL A 265 5.77 28.87 2.81
CA VAL A 265 6.07 28.26 4.11
C VAL A 265 7.53 27.87 4.13
N ASP A 266 8.29 28.47 5.03
CA ASP A 266 9.74 28.32 5.17
C ASP A 266 10.53 28.45 3.85
N ALA A 267 10.25 29.53 3.11
CA ALA A 267 10.80 29.83 1.77
C ALA A 267 10.36 28.88 0.64
N THR A 268 9.49 27.91 0.91
CA THR A 268 8.91 27.03 -0.11
C THR A 268 7.54 27.54 -0.55
N LYS A 269 7.36 27.72 -1.87
CA LYS A 269 6.06 28.05 -2.47
C LYS A 269 5.16 26.82 -2.44
N LEU A 270 3.97 26.96 -1.85
CA LEU A 270 2.94 25.93 -1.80
C LEU A 270 1.68 26.42 -2.50
N ILE A 271 1.04 25.51 -3.23
CA ILE A 271 -0.14 25.79 -4.04
C ILE A 271 -1.28 24.91 -3.54
N ALA A 272 -2.35 25.53 -3.06
CA ALA A 272 -3.60 24.86 -2.73
C ALA A 272 -4.60 25.07 -3.87
N LEU A 273 -5.16 23.99 -4.40
CA LEU A 273 -6.15 24.04 -5.47
C LEU A 273 -7.38 23.24 -5.07
N LYS A 274 -8.55 23.87 -5.15
CA LYS A 274 -9.85 23.21 -4.93
C LYS A 274 -10.61 23.13 -6.24
N TRP A 275 -11.03 21.93 -6.63
CA TRP A 275 -11.74 21.64 -7.86
C TRP A 275 -13.06 20.92 -7.58
N TYR A 276 -14.10 21.26 -8.34
CA TYR A 276 -15.45 20.71 -8.17
C TYR A 276 -15.86 19.84 -9.36
N ASP A 277 -16.04 18.55 -9.12
CA ASP A 277 -16.64 17.61 -10.08
C ASP A 277 -18.05 17.23 -9.62
N ASN A 278 -18.25 15.98 -9.17
CA ASN A 278 -19.46 15.60 -8.44
C ASN A 278 -19.39 16.01 -6.96
N ARG A 279 -18.16 16.10 -6.43
CA ARG A 279 -17.81 16.56 -5.08
C ARG A 279 -16.57 17.44 -5.21
N ALA A 280 -16.34 18.30 -4.22
CA ALA A 280 -15.11 19.08 -4.16
C ALA A 280 -13.94 18.16 -3.80
N ALA A 281 -12.78 18.44 -4.39
CA ALA A 281 -11.51 17.85 -4.01
C ALA A 281 -10.47 18.97 -3.87
N THR A 282 -9.68 18.89 -2.81
CA THR A 282 -8.62 19.86 -2.53
C THR A 282 -7.26 19.17 -2.65
N THR A 283 -6.34 19.83 -3.35
CA THR A 283 -4.95 19.38 -3.53
C THR A 283 -3.99 20.41 -2.97
N LEU A 284 -2.86 19.94 -2.45
CA LEU A 284 -1.69 20.74 -2.08
C LEU A 284 -0.52 20.30 -2.93
N SER A 285 0.26 21.25 -3.44
CA SER A 285 1.46 20.96 -4.24
C SER A 285 2.59 21.92 -3.95
N THR A 286 3.80 21.47 -4.25
CA THR A 286 5.03 22.27 -4.31
C THR A 286 5.39 22.69 -5.73
N PHE A 287 4.78 22.08 -6.77
CA PHE A 287 5.21 22.24 -8.16
C PHE A 287 4.05 22.38 -9.17
N ALA A 288 2.88 21.83 -8.88
CA ALA A 288 1.74 21.80 -9.80
C ALA A 288 0.58 22.68 -9.32
N GLY A 289 -0.11 23.31 -10.26
CA GLY A 289 -1.35 24.03 -9.99
C GLY A 289 -2.36 23.90 -11.11
N ALA A 290 -3.12 24.96 -11.40
CA ALA A 290 -4.27 24.83 -12.29
C ALA A 290 -3.90 24.66 -13.77
N GLU A 291 -2.92 25.43 -14.25
CA GLU A 291 -2.56 25.52 -15.66
C GLU A 291 -1.54 24.42 -16.06
N THR A 292 -1.62 23.81 -17.25
CA THR A 292 -2.61 23.94 -18.33
C THR A 292 -3.91 23.18 -18.05
N VAL A 293 -5.05 23.87 -18.07
CA VAL A 293 -6.35 23.22 -17.86
C VAL A 293 -6.70 22.31 -19.03
N THR A 294 -7.08 21.07 -18.74
CA THR A 294 -7.42 20.06 -19.76
C THR A 294 -8.90 19.70 -19.71
N SER A 295 -9.48 19.26 -20.82
CA SER A 295 -10.85 18.73 -20.83
C SER A 295 -10.85 17.21 -20.65
N VAL A 296 -11.57 16.70 -19.65
CA VAL A 296 -11.71 15.25 -19.40
C VAL A 296 -13.15 14.79 -19.58
N GLY A 297 -13.33 13.68 -20.30
CA GLY A 297 -14.63 13.05 -20.47
C GLY A 297 -15.10 12.39 -19.17
N ARG A 298 -16.24 12.84 -18.64
CA ARG A 298 -16.84 12.31 -17.42
C ARG A 298 -18.27 11.87 -17.65
N TRP A 299 -18.63 10.69 -17.17
CA TRP A 299 -20.02 10.25 -17.19
C TRP A 299 -20.88 11.12 -16.25
N GLU A 300 -21.99 11.62 -16.76
CA GLU A 300 -23.02 12.32 -16.00
C GLU A 300 -24.24 11.40 -15.87
N ARG A 301 -24.54 10.95 -14.64
CA ARG A 301 -25.62 9.99 -14.38
C ARG A 301 -26.99 10.55 -14.77
N SER A 302 -27.23 11.83 -14.51
CA SER A 302 -28.53 12.49 -14.79
C SER A 302 -28.84 12.55 -16.27
N LYS A 303 -27.83 12.84 -17.11
CA LYS A 303 -27.98 12.93 -18.58
C LYS A 303 -27.68 11.62 -19.30
N LYS A 304 -27.22 10.60 -18.58
CA LYS A 304 -26.75 9.30 -19.12
C LYS A 304 -25.81 9.46 -20.32
N MET A 305 -24.90 10.43 -20.24
CA MET A 305 -23.95 10.72 -21.31
C MET A 305 -22.60 11.16 -20.73
N THR A 306 -21.57 11.13 -21.59
CA THR A 306 -20.26 11.69 -21.25
C THR A 306 -20.27 13.18 -21.51
N VAL A 307 -19.92 13.96 -20.48
CA VAL A 307 -19.75 15.41 -20.57
C VAL A 307 -18.27 15.77 -20.45
N HIS A 308 -17.89 16.87 -21.10
CA HIS A 308 -16.55 17.43 -21.02
C HIS A 308 -16.45 18.34 -19.81
N VAL A 309 -15.50 18.05 -18.93
CA VAL A 309 -15.28 18.78 -17.67
C VAL A 309 -13.87 19.33 -17.68
N GLU A 310 -13.72 20.61 -17.40
CA GLU A 310 -12.41 21.23 -17.19
C GLU A 310 -11.72 20.62 -15.97
N CYS A 311 -10.47 20.22 -16.16
CA CYS A 311 -9.66 19.49 -15.19
C CYS A 311 -8.30 20.17 -15.08
N PRO A 312 -8.02 20.77 -13.92
CA PRO A 312 -6.74 21.43 -13.66
C PRO A 312 -5.55 20.46 -13.73
N SER A 313 -4.38 20.98 -14.09
CA SER A 313 -3.15 20.20 -14.29
C SER A 313 -2.76 19.39 -13.03
N ALA A 314 -2.75 20.01 -11.85
CA ALA A 314 -2.48 19.33 -10.58
C ALA A 314 -3.39 18.13 -10.34
N VAL A 315 -4.69 18.25 -10.64
CA VAL A 315 -5.65 17.15 -10.52
C VAL A 315 -5.36 16.03 -11.53
N SER A 316 -5.03 16.40 -12.77
CA SER A 316 -4.67 15.45 -13.82
C SER A 316 -3.42 14.65 -13.46
N ILE A 317 -2.37 15.34 -12.99
CA ILE A 317 -1.10 14.76 -12.54
C ILE A 317 -1.35 13.83 -11.35
N TYR A 318 -2.06 14.28 -10.32
CA TYR A 318 -2.32 13.45 -9.14
C TYR A 318 -3.03 12.14 -9.51
N ASN A 319 -4.09 12.21 -10.31
CA ASN A 319 -4.83 11.01 -10.78
C ASN A 319 -3.95 10.05 -11.60
N LYS A 320 -2.89 10.53 -12.24
CA LYS A 320 -1.95 9.70 -13.02
C LYS A 320 -1.04 8.85 -12.11
N PHE A 321 -0.67 9.36 -10.93
CA PHE A 321 0.36 8.74 -10.08
C PHE A 321 -0.14 8.19 -8.74
N MET A 322 -1.25 8.68 -8.18
CA MET A 322 -1.75 8.31 -6.83
C MET A 322 -1.99 6.80 -6.63
N GLY A 323 -2.30 6.06 -7.71
CA GLY A 323 -2.71 4.65 -7.62
C GLY A 323 -1.57 3.64 -7.46
N GLY A 324 -0.33 4.09 -7.25
CA GLY A 324 0.82 3.19 -7.19
C GLY A 324 0.74 2.15 -6.06
N VAL A 325 0.33 2.57 -4.86
CA VAL A 325 0.20 1.70 -3.68
C VAL A 325 -1.04 0.81 -3.79
N ASP A 326 -2.20 1.38 -4.14
CA ASP A 326 -3.45 0.62 -4.32
C ASP A 326 -3.32 -0.51 -5.34
N GLN A 327 -2.53 -0.29 -6.41
CA GLN A 327 -2.30 -1.30 -7.44
C GLN A 327 -1.41 -2.43 -6.93
N LEU A 328 -0.40 -2.14 -6.10
CA LEU A 328 0.40 -3.16 -5.42
C LEU A 328 -0.48 -4.01 -4.51
N ASP A 329 -1.33 -3.37 -3.69
CA ASP A 329 -2.27 -4.06 -2.79
C ASP A 329 -3.27 -4.93 -3.56
N ALA A 330 -3.80 -4.43 -4.68
CA ALA A 330 -4.67 -5.19 -5.57
C ALA A 330 -3.96 -6.42 -6.15
N LEU A 331 -2.69 -6.29 -6.54
CA LEU A 331 -1.88 -7.41 -7.05
C LEU A 331 -1.62 -8.46 -5.96
N ILE A 332 -1.30 -8.02 -4.75
CA ILE A 332 -1.14 -8.89 -3.57
C ILE A 332 -2.44 -9.65 -3.30
N ALA A 333 -3.60 -9.00 -3.39
CA ALA A 333 -4.89 -9.60 -3.07
C ALA A 333 -5.28 -10.78 -3.97
N TYR A 334 -4.83 -10.81 -5.25
CA TYR A 334 -5.15 -11.90 -6.18
C TYR A 334 -4.69 -13.28 -5.69
N TYR A 335 -3.48 -13.34 -5.12
CA TYR A 335 -2.85 -14.59 -4.68
C TYR A 335 -2.35 -14.51 -3.25
N ARG A 336 -3.05 -13.79 -2.37
CA ARG A 336 -2.62 -13.59 -0.98
C ARG A 336 -2.41 -14.91 -0.22
N ILE A 337 -1.30 -15.02 0.51
CA ILE A 337 -1.03 -16.10 1.45
C ILE A 337 -1.98 -15.97 2.65
N HIS A 338 -2.76 -17.02 2.88
CA HIS A 338 -3.72 -17.09 3.98
C HIS A 338 -3.29 -18.11 5.03
N VAL A 339 -2.38 -17.70 5.90
CA VAL A 339 -2.01 -18.46 7.10
C VAL A 339 -2.77 -17.89 8.30
N ARG A 340 -3.63 -18.70 8.92
CA ARG A 340 -4.34 -18.30 10.15
C ARG A 340 -3.37 -18.38 11.31
N SER A 341 -3.05 -17.23 11.90
CA SER A 341 -2.24 -17.16 13.11
C SER A 341 -2.78 -16.09 14.05
N LYS A 342 -2.62 -16.35 15.35
CA LYS A 342 -2.92 -15.38 16.43
C LYS A 342 -1.71 -14.48 16.74
N LYS A 343 -0.55 -14.77 16.15
CA LYS A 343 0.66 -13.94 16.22
C LYS A 343 0.59 -12.88 15.12
N PHE A 344 0.43 -11.61 15.49
CA PHE A 344 0.23 -10.53 14.51
C PHE A 344 1.43 -10.38 13.55
N TYR A 345 2.67 -10.57 14.04
CA TYR A 345 3.88 -10.48 13.24
C TYR A 345 3.93 -11.48 12.07
N LEU A 346 3.29 -12.64 12.19
CA LEU A 346 3.19 -13.58 11.07
C LEU A 346 2.30 -13.04 9.94
N LYS A 347 1.29 -12.21 10.25
CA LYS A 347 0.52 -11.52 9.20
C LYS A 347 1.39 -10.52 8.44
N ILE A 348 2.29 -9.83 9.15
CA ILE A 348 3.25 -8.90 8.55
C ILE A 348 4.23 -9.67 7.65
N PHE A 349 4.80 -10.76 8.16
CA PHE A 349 5.73 -11.62 7.40
C PHE A 349 5.11 -12.16 6.11
N PHE A 350 3.92 -12.76 6.16
CA PHE A 350 3.30 -13.28 4.93
C PHE A 350 2.85 -12.19 3.97
N ASN A 351 2.45 -11.02 4.47
CA ASN A 351 2.18 -9.86 3.63
C ASN A 351 3.47 -9.37 2.93
N PHE A 352 4.60 -9.40 3.63
CA PHE A 352 5.91 -9.07 3.07
C PHE A 352 6.33 -10.07 1.98
N VAL A 353 6.15 -11.38 2.20
CA VAL A 353 6.40 -12.41 1.16
C VAL A 353 5.55 -12.14 -0.09
N ASP A 354 4.25 -11.88 0.07
CA ASP A 354 3.38 -11.55 -1.07
C ASP A 354 3.81 -10.27 -1.79
N MET A 355 4.19 -9.23 -1.04
CA MET A 355 4.70 -7.97 -1.59
C MET A 355 5.97 -8.21 -2.40
N VAL A 356 6.95 -8.94 -1.86
CA VAL A 356 8.20 -9.26 -2.55
C VAL A 356 7.93 -10.02 -3.85
N VAL A 357 7.05 -11.02 -3.84
CA VAL A 357 6.70 -11.77 -5.07
C VAL A 357 6.13 -10.85 -6.14
N VAL A 358 5.28 -9.89 -5.76
CA VAL A 358 4.72 -8.91 -6.72
C VAL A 358 5.79 -7.94 -7.22
N VAL A 359 6.64 -7.40 -6.33
CA VAL A 359 7.72 -6.49 -6.70
C VAL A 359 8.74 -7.19 -7.63
N ALA A 360 9.13 -8.42 -7.31
CA ALA A 360 9.98 -9.25 -8.16
C ALA A 360 9.37 -9.49 -9.55
N TRP A 361 8.05 -9.70 -9.63
CA TRP A 361 7.35 -9.83 -10.91
C TRP A 361 7.34 -8.52 -11.72
N LEU A 362 7.23 -7.37 -11.07
CA LEU A 362 7.31 -6.06 -11.74
C LEU A 362 8.72 -5.79 -12.28
N LEU A 363 9.76 -6.15 -11.52
CA LEU A 363 11.15 -6.07 -11.99
C LEU A 363 11.38 -7.00 -13.20
N TYR A 364 10.91 -8.25 -13.14
CA TYR A 364 10.96 -9.17 -14.27
C TYR A 364 10.29 -8.60 -15.53
N ARG A 365 9.12 -7.95 -15.38
CA ARG A 365 8.42 -7.33 -16.51
C ARG A 365 9.17 -6.14 -17.07
N ARG A 366 9.75 -5.31 -16.22
CA ARG A 366 10.62 -4.20 -16.63
C ARG A 366 11.78 -4.71 -17.49
N ASP A 367 12.47 -5.76 -17.03
CA ASP A 367 13.63 -6.31 -17.72
C ASP A 367 13.20 -6.99 -19.03
N CYS A 368 12.04 -7.64 -19.06
CA CYS A 368 11.43 -8.14 -20.31
C CYS A 368 11.17 -7.01 -21.31
N ASP A 369 10.63 -5.88 -20.85
CA ASP A 369 10.33 -4.74 -21.72
C ASP A 369 11.63 -4.08 -22.22
N ALA A 370 12.67 -3.98 -21.39
CA ALA A 370 13.99 -3.45 -21.74
C ALA A 370 14.69 -4.29 -22.83
N VAL A 371 14.63 -5.62 -22.72
CA VAL A 371 15.22 -6.58 -23.69
C VAL A 371 14.31 -6.80 -24.91
N GLY A 372 13.09 -6.24 -24.92
CA GLY A 372 12.16 -6.33 -26.05
C GLY A 372 11.40 -7.67 -26.14
N VAL A 373 11.24 -8.39 -25.02
CA VAL A 373 10.48 -9.65 -24.98
C VAL A 373 8.99 -9.37 -25.23
N PRO A 374 8.35 -9.99 -26.25
CA PRO A 374 6.95 -9.76 -26.55
C PRO A 374 6.03 -10.05 -25.35
N THR A 375 5.07 -9.18 -25.08
CA THR A 375 4.15 -9.31 -23.92
C THR A 375 3.42 -10.65 -23.84
N LYS A 376 3.16 -11.31 -24.98
CA LYS A 376 2.52 -12.65 -25.03
C LYS A 376 3.43 -13.77 -24.50
N GLN A 377 4.74 -13.56 -24.52
CA GLN A 377 5.76 -14.51 -24.04
C GLN A 377 6.14 -14.25 -22.58
N GLN A 378 5.90 -13.03 -22.08
CA GLN A 378 6.13 -12.68 -20.67
C GLN A 378 5.21 -13.49 -19.74
N MET A 379 5.76 -13.93 -18.60
CA MET A 379 4.97 -14.62 -17.58
C MET A 379 3.99 -13.64 -16.90
N ASN A 380 2.72 -14.05 -16.81
CA ASN A 380 1.77 -13.36 -15.93
C ASN A 380 2.08 -13.68 -14.46
N LEU A 381 1.52 -12.88 -13.53
CA LEU A 381 1.79 -13.00 -12.10
C LEU A 381 1.54 -14.42 -11.56
N LEU A 382 0.49 -15.10 -12.02
CA LEU A 382 0.19 -16.48 -11.66
C LEU A 382 1.34 -17.43 -12.02
N LYS A 383 1.79 -17.41 -13.29
CA LYS A 383 2.88 -18.26 -13.77
C LYS A 383 4.19 -17.94 -13.07
N PHE A 384 4.46 -16.66 -12.85
CA PHE A 384 5.66 -16.19 -12.15
C PHE A 384 5.70 -16.68 -10.70
N LYS A 385 4.61 -16.46 -9.95
CA LYS A 385 4.47 -16.93 -8.56
C LYS A 385 4.53 -18.46 -8.47
N PHE A 386 3.92 -19.16 -9.42
CA PHE A 386 4.00 -20.62 -9.50
C PHE A 386 5.43 -21.09 -9.73
N TYR A 387 6.19 -20.44 -10.62
CA TYR A 387 7.59 -20.75 -10.87
C TYR A 387 8.41 -20.63 -9.58
N ILE A 388 8.32 -19.49 -8.87
CA ILE A 388 9.01 -19.28 -7.59
C ILE A 388 8.65 -20.39 -6.59
N ALA A 389 7.36 -20.65 -6.40
CA ALA A 389 6.90 -21.70 -5.51
C ALA A 389 7.51 -23.06 -5.87
N THR A 390 7.57 -23.40 -7.16
CA THR A 390 8.17 -24.66 -7.59
C THR A 390 9.67 -24.72 -7.40
N CYS A 391 10.41 -23.61 -7.56
CA CYS A 391 11.85 -23.57 -7.31
C CYS A 391 12.15 -23.81 -5.83
N LEU A 392 11.47 -23.08 -4.94
CA LEU A 392 11.60 -23.23 -3.48
C LEU A 392 11.21 -24.66 -3.01
N LEU A 393 10.28 -25.32 -3.71
CA LEU A 393 9.92 -26.72 -3.44
C LEU A 393 10.88 -27.75 -4.08
N LYS A 394 11.67 -27.37 -5.09
CA LYS A 394 12.51 -28.27 -5.90
C LYS A 394 14.01 -28.13 -5.65
N GLU A 395 14.49 -27.15 -4.89
CA GLU A 395 15.92 -27.05 -4.52
C GLU A 395 16.47 -28.35 -3.91
N ASN A 396 15.60 -29.26 -3.44
CA ASN A 396 15.94 -30.60 -2.97
C ASN A 396 15.87 -31.76 -3.99
N LYS A 397 15.43 -31.59 -5.24
CA LYS A 397 15.32 -32.71 -6.21
C LYS A 397 16.56 -32.90 -7.08
N ASP A 398 17.35 -31.85 -7.29
CA ASP A 398 18.51 -31.87 -8.20
C ASP A 398 19.80 -32.35 -7.52
N THR A 399 19.89 -32.33 -6.19
CA THR A 399 21.01 -32.91 -5.43
C THR A 399 20.94 -34.44 -5.33
N ALA A 400 19.75 -35.04 -5.39
CA ALA A 400 19.55 -36.48 -5.33
C ALA A 400 19.62 -37.21 -6.70
N LYS A 401 19.62 -36.48 -7.83
CA LYS A 401 19.57 -37.06 -9.18
C LYS A 401 20.57 -36.43 -10.15
N LYS A 402 21.87 -36.44 -9.81
CA LYS A 402 22.93 -36.37 -10.83
C LYS A 402 23.55 -37.74 -11.07
N LYS A 403 22.78 -38.61 -11.74
CA LYS A 403 23.29 -39.64 -12.66
C LYS A 403 22.33 -39.71 -13.85
N GLY A 404 22.82 -39.26 -15.01
CA GLY A 404 22.12 -39.39 -16.30
C GLY A 404 21.70 -38.05 -16.90
N ALA A 405 22.46 -37.58 -17.88
CA ALA A 405 22.12 -36.43 -18.72
C ALA A 405 20.80 -36.67 -19.48
N GLY A 406 19.92 -35.66 -19.49
CA GLY A 406 18.69 -35.67 -20.28
C GLY A 406 18.03 -34.28 -20.32
N ARG A 407 17.80 -33.79 -21.55
CA ARG A 407 17.27 -32.47 -21.97
C ARG A 407 16.00 -32.01 -21.20
N PRO A 408 15.75 -30.69 -21.02
CA PRO A 408 14.57 -30.21 -20.30
C PRO A 408 13.25 -30.59 -21.00
N HIS A 409 12.34 -31.21 -20.25
CA HIS A 409 11.05 -31.73 -20.72
C HIS A 409 9.99 -30.62 -20.86
N LEU A 410 9.38 -30.52 -22.05
CA LEU A 410 8.29 -29.58 -22.40
C LEU A 410 7.02 -29.84 -21.57
N TRP A 411 6.41 -28.78 -21.01
CA TRP A 411 5.13 -28.86 -20.30
C TRP A 411 4.08 -27.95 -20.95
N ASN A 412 3.24 -28.53 -21.80
CA ASN A 412 2.09 -27.85 -22.41
C ASN A 412 0.80 -28.69 -22.42
N ARG A 413 0.69 -29.75 -21.59
CA ARG A 413 -0.43 -30.72 -21.69
C ARG A 413 -1.44 -30.77 -20.55
N SER A 414 -1.23 -30.12 -19.41
CA SER A 414 -2.16 -30.29 -18.26
C SER A 414 -3.30 -29.27 -18.15
N LEU A 415 -3.32 -28.21 -18.97
CA LEU A 415 -4.39 -27.20 -18.93
C LEU A 415 -5.47 -27.39 -20.02
N SER A 416 -5.22 -28.24 -21.02
CA SER A 416 -6.18 -28.52 -22.11
C SER A 416 -7.13 -29.69 -21.82
N ALA A 417 -6.84 -30.51 -20.81
CA ALA A 417 -7.61 -31.72 -20.50
C ALA A 417 -8.85 -31.48 -19.62
N ARG A 418 -9.02 -30.31 -19.01
CA ARG A 418 -10.21 -29.99 -18.18
C ARG A 418 -11.34 -29.28 -18.91
N LYS A 419 -11.29 -29.19 -20.25
CA LYS A 419 -12.33 -28.53 -21.06
C LYS A 419 -13.11 -29.48 -21.97
N LYS A 420 -12.90 -30.78 -21.83
CA LYS A 420 -13.66 -31.82 -22.55
C LYS A 420 -13.96 -32.95 -21.58
N GLU A 421 -14.90 -32.73 -20.68
CA GLU A 421 -15.65 -33.82 -20.07
C GLU A 421 -16.89 -33.22 -19.43
N GLY A 422 -18.03 -33.53 -20.04
CA GLY A 422 -19.37 -33.11 -19.67
C GLY A 422 -20.28 -33.25 -20.89
N PRO A 423 -21.28 -34.16 -20.88
CA PRO A 423 -22.37 -34.13 -21.84
C PRO A 423 -23.24 -32.88 -21.66
#